data_AF-A0A445FZA0-F1
#
_entry.id   AF-A0A445FZA0-F1
#
_cell.length_a   1.000
_cell.length_b   1.000
_cell.length_c   1.000
_cell.angle_alpha   90.00
_cell.angle_beta   90.00
_cell.angle_gamma   90.00
#
_symmetry.space_group_name_H-M   'P 1'
#
loop_
_entity.id
_entity.type
_entity.pdbx_description
1 polymer ?
#
loop_
_entity_poly.entity_id
_entity_poly.type
_entity_poly.pdbx_seq_one_letter_code
_entity_poly.pdbx_strand_id
1 'polypeptide(L)'
;MHFKTHVNLNCNLNLPLPFIYYGVKSSVSLLYQAILLRMQLLLQGIFFSFLVMTIILNQILTSCAADDVHYLKCGSPFHCANLKNLSYPFWGFSRPLYCGHPAFKLQCTGEVATVTIMSENYRVLEVNDSDHRIKLVRTDYWNNTCPTSLRTFTIGCTFFDYGSDSRNLNLYYDCSSPSFLQPDSFPPKFNCSVNGTQMNNYFVDESMLANAETSVSISEILGACKSRVVVPILESEAEVLETNSTVENLKAALENGFGVEWEANNSLCDECQNSGGHCGYDPISSEFACHCRGGSFPSTCKSGE
;
A
#
# COMPACT_ATOMS: atom_id res chain seq x y z
N MET A 1 130.12 7.34 41.67
CA MET A 1 130.60 6.47 40.56
C MET A 1 129.42 6.26 39.62
N HIS A 2 129.40 6.88 38.43
CA HIS A 2 129.96 6.34 37.16
C HIS A 2 129.34 4.98 36.79
N PHE A 3 128.84 4.69 35.59
CA PHE A 3 128.89 5.34 34.28
C PHE A 3 127.74 4.79 33.38
N LYS A 4 127.34 5.59 32.39
CA LYS A 4 126.65 5.29 31.11
C LYS A 4 127.16 3.99 30.43
N THR A 5 126.45 3.28 29.54
CA THR A 5 125.95 3.69 28.19
C THR A 5 125.13 2.56 27.49
N HIS A 6 124.09 2.98 26.73
CA HIS A 6 123.51 2.56 25.40
C HIS A 6 123.48 1.07 24.95
N VAL A 7 122.41 0.55 24.30
CA VAL A 7 121.81 0.81 22.94
C VAL A 7 120.36 0.24 22.93
N ASN A 8 119.26 0.95 22.64
CA ASN A 8 118.60 1.43 21.40
C ASN A 8 118.08 0.39 20.38
N LEU A 9 116.73 0.24 20.28
CA LEU A 9 116.02 0.25 18.99
C LEU A 9 114.52 0.57 19.18
N ASN A 10 114.06 1.43 18.28
CA ASN A 10 112.80 2.16 18.21
C ASN A 10 111.79 1.39 17.35
N CYS A 11 110.48 1.54 17.60
CA CYS A 11 109.52 1.65 16.50
C CYS A 11 108.27 2.43 16.93
N ASN A 12 108.05 3.52 16.20
CA ASN A 12 107.04 4.54 16.35
C ASN A 12 105.74 4.08 15.64
N LEU A 13 104.56 4.31 16.22
CA LEU A 13 103.32 4.40 15.45
C LEU A 13 102.48 5.57 15.96
N ASN A 14 102.66 6.70 15.29
CA ASN A 14 101.70 7.82 15.26
C ASN A 14 100.50 7.42 14.39
N LEU A 15 99.27 7.60 14.90
CA LEU A 15 98.04 7.63 14.10
C LEU A 15 97.34 8.99 14.27
N PRO A 16 96.75 9.58 13.21
CA PRO A 16 96.31 10.98 13.22
C PRO A 16 94.84 11.11 13.67
N LEU A 17 94.57 12.06 14.57
CA LEU A 17 93.25 12.39 15.14
C LEU A 17 92.22 13.16 14.27
N PRO A 18 92.48 13.74 13.07
CA PRO A 18 91.46 14.55 12.37
C PRO A 18 90.43 13.74 11.58
N PHE A 19 90.68 12.46 11.26
CA PHE A 19 89.75 11.62 10.48
C PHE A 19 88.59 11.06 11.30
N ILE A 20 88.78 10.88 12.61
CA ILE A 20 87.75 10.31 13.49
C ILE A 20 86.64 11.35 13.73
N TYR A 21 86.97 12.63 13.84
CA TYR A 21 86.01 13.69 14.14
C TYR A 21 85.03 13.98 12.98
N TYR A 22 85.51 13.95 11.73
CA TYR A 22 84.66 14.11 10.54
C TYR A 22 83.80 12.88 10.26
N GLY A 23 84.35 11.67 10.47
CA GLY A 23 83.59 10.42 10.37
C GLY A 23 82.41 10.37 11.33
N VAL A 24 82.64 10.68 12.61
CA VAL A 24 81.58 10.66 13.65
C VAL A 24 80.48 11.69 13.36
N LYS A 25 80.81 12.90 12.88
CA LYS A 25 79.80 13.93 12.55
C LYS A 25 78.93 13.53 11.35
N SER A 26 79.51 12.87 10.35
CA SER A 26 78.79 12.31 9.20
C SER A 26 77.89 11.13 9.60
N SER A 27 78.40 10.21 10.42
CA SER A 27 77.63 9.07 10.94
C SER A 27 76.44 9.51 11.81
N VAL A 28 76.61 10.52 12.67
CA VAL A 28 75.54 11.07 13.50
C VAL A 28 74.48 11.79 12.65
N SER A 29 74.88 12.50 11.60
CA SER A 29 73.95 13.14 10.65
C SER A 29 73.13 12.11 9.87
N LEU A 30 73.75 11.01 9.43
CA LEU A 30 73.07 9.91 8.74
C LEU A 30 72.11 9.16 9.67
N LEU A 31 72.51 8.92 10.92
CA LEU A 31 71.63 8.35 11.95
C LEU A 31 70.43 9.26 12.24
N TYR A 32 70.64 10.58 12.36
CA TYR A 32 69.56 11.54 12.56
C TYR A 32 68.57 11.58 11.39
N GLN A 33 69.07 11.60 10.14
CA GLN A 33 68.22 11.51 8.95
C GLN A 33 67.44 10.19 8.87
N ALA A 34 68.06 9.06 9.23
CA ALA A 34 67.40 7.77 9.28
C ALA A 34 66.29 7.72 10.35
N ILE A 35 66.50 8.35 11.51
CA ILE A 35 65.48 8.49 12.57
C ILE A 35 64.33 9.37 12.10
N LEU A 36 64.60 10.51 11.48
CA LEU A 36 63.57 11.40 10.93
C LEU A 36 62.73 10.71 9.84
N LEU A 37 63.36 9.96 8.93
CA LEU A 37 62.67 9.22 7.88
C LEU A 37 61.77 8.12 8.47
N ARG A 38 62.25 7.38 9.47
CA ARG A 38 61.44 6.39 10.19
C ARG A 38 60.26 7.04 10.91
N MET A 39 60.48 8.18 11.56
CA MET A 39 59.42 8.92 12.25
C MET A 39 58.35 9.41 11.25
N GLN A 40 58.76 9.91 10.08
CA GLN A 40 57.85 10.31 8.99
C GLN A 40 57.05 9.11 8.45
N LEU A 41 57.68 7.97 8.22
CA LEU A 41 57.00 6.75 7.76
C LEU A 41 56.00 6.22 8.79
N LEU A 42 56.33 6.31 10.08
CA LEU A 42 55.40 5.96 11.18
C LEU A 42 54.21 6.92 11.24
N LEU A 43 54.45 8.23 11.13
CA LEU A 43 53.40 9.26 11.09
C LEU A 43 52.46 9.07 9.88
N GLN A 44 53.00 8.77 8.70
CA GLN A 44 52.21 8.45 7.51
C GLN A 44 51.37 7.19 7.68
N GLY A 45 51.94 6.13 8.28
CA GLY A 45 51.21 4.90 8.59
C GLY A 45 50.06 5.12 9.57
N ILE A 46 50.28 5.93 10.61
CA ILE A 46 49.24 6.31 11.58
C ILE A 46 48.12 7.11 10.89
N PHE A 47 48.46 8.09 10.06
CA PHE A 47 47.47 8.88 9.32
C PHE A 47 46.63 8.03 8.37
N PHE A 48 47.27 7.12 7.62
CA PHE A 48 46.57 6.17 6.74
C PHE A 48 45.66 5.24 7.54
N SER A 49 46.11 4.74 8.70
CA SER A 49 45.28 3.93 9.59
C SER A 49 44.06 4.68 10.10
N PHE A 50 44.21 5.94 10.54
CA PHE A 50 43.07 6.78 10.95
C PHE A 50 42.09 7.00 9.79
N LEU A 51 42.59 7.28 8.59
CA LEU A 51 41.75 7.50 7.41
C LEU A 51 40.96 6.23 7.07
N VAL A 52 41.59 5.06 7.05
CA VAL A 52 40.93 3.77 6.85
C VAL A 52 39.88 3.50 7.93
N MET A 53 40.21 3.74 9.20
CA MET A 53 39.23 3.59 10.29
C MET A 53 38.05 4.52 10.12
N THR A 54 38.23 5.79 9.75
CA THR A 54 37.12 6.72 9.52
C THR A 54 36.23 6.30 8.35
N ILE A 55 36.82 5.78 7.27
CA ILE A 55 36.05 5.23 6.14
C ILE A 55 35.25 4.00 6.60
N ILE A 56 35.87 3.09 7.35
CA ILE A 56 35.20 1.89 7.87
C ILE A 56 34.08 2.29 8.83
N LEU A 57 34.31 3.21 9.76
CA LEU A 57 33.28 3.68 10.69
C LEU A 57 32.11 4.37 9.98
N ASN A 58 32.38 5.19 8.95
CA ASN A 58 31.32 5.80 8.14
C ASN A 58 30.53 4.74 7.38
N GLN A 59 31.18 3.75 6.75
CA GLN A 59 30.49 2.65 6.07
C GLN A 59 29.66 1.78 7.01
N ILE A 60 30.13 1.56 8.24
CA ILE A 60 29.36 0.85 9.28
C ILE A 60 28.15 1.68 9.72
N LEU A 61 28.31 3.00 9.91
CA LEU A 61 27.21 3.87 10.33
C LEU A 61 26.09 3.93 9.28
N THR A 62 26.42 3.96 7.98
CA THR A 62 25.43 3.89 6.89
C THR A 62 24.78 2.51 6.80
N SER A 63 25.52 1.44 7.10
CA SER A 63 25.00 0.06 7.11
C SER A 63 24.12 -0.26 8.33
N CYS A 64 24.17 0.56 9.39
CA CYS A 64 23.42 0.35 10.62
C CYS A 64 22.21 1.28 10.78
N ALA A 65 21.89 2.11 9.79
CA ALA A 65 20.60 2.79 9.76
C ALA A 65 19.51 1.73 9.65
N ALA A 66 18.73 1.54 10.72
CA ALA A 66 17.57 0.66 10.67
C ALA A 66 16.57 1.24 9.66
N ASP A 67 16.01 0.36 8.83
CA ASP A 67 14.95 0.76 7.90
C ASP A 67 13.80 1.43 8.68
N ASP A 68 13.23 2.47 8.08
CA ASP A 68 12.10 3.19 8.65
C ASP A 68 10.93 2.24 8.98
N VAL A 69 10.31 2.45 10.14
CA VAL A 69 9.24 1.57 10.63
C VAL A 69 8.04 1.54 9.69
N HIS A 70 7.72 2.65 9.02
CA HIS A 70 6.61 2.72 8.07
C HIS A 70 6.92 1.88 6.84
N TYR A 71 8.15 1.94 6.32
CA TYR A 71 8.60 1.09 5.22
C TYR A 71 8.44 -0.40 5.57
N LEU A 72 8.95 -0.82 6.72
CA LEU A 72 8.87 -2.23 7.17
C LEU A 72 7.42 -2.70 7.37
N LYS A 73 6.57 -1.86 7.98
CA LYS A 73 5.18 -2.22 8.27
C LYS A 73 4.29 -2.22 7.03
N CYS A 74 4.49 -1.27 6.12
CA CYS A 74 3.68 -1.17 4.91
C CYS A 74 4.11 -2.14 3.81
N GLY A 75 5.37 -2.59 3.82
CA GLY A 75 5.87 -3.66 2.95
C GLY A 75 5.51 -5.08 3.40
N SER A 76 4.92 -5.24 4.58
CA SER A 76 4.51 -6.56 5.08
C SER A 76 3.21 -7.03 4.39
N PRO A 77 3.06 -8.34 4.10
CA PRO A 77 1.82 -8.87 3.54
C PRO A 77 0.61 -8.55 4.41
N PHE A 78 -0.46 -8.05 3.78
CA PHE A 78 -1.72 -7.77 4.47
C PHE A 78 -2.81 -8.74 4.00
N HIS A 79 -3.49 -9.34 4.98
CA HIS A 79 -4.61 -10.24 4.77
C HIS A 79 -5.78 -9.78 5.64
N CYS A 80 -6.98 -9.83 5.09
CA CYS A 80 -8.21 -9.46 5.78
C CYS A 80 -9.26 -10.52 5.48
N ALA A 81 -9.59 -11.34 6.49
CA ALA A 81 -10.47 -12.49 6.31
C ALA A 81 -10.00 -13.40 5.16
N ASN A 82 -10.86 -13.63 4.15
CA ASN A 82 -10.56 -14.46 2.98
C ASN A 82 -9.73 -13.73 1.93
N LEU A 83 -9.62 -12.39 1.98
CA LEU A 83 -8.82 -11.60 1.08
C LEU A 83 -7.34 -11.70 1.44
N LYS A 84 -6.48 -11.99 0.46
CA LYS A 84 -5.04 -12.19 0.64
C LYS A 84 -4.24 -11.19 -0.19
N ASN A 85 -3.02 -10.91 0.26
CA ASN A 85 -2.05 -10.06 -0.44
C ASN A 85 -2.58 -8.67 -0.79
N LEU A 86 -3.39 -8.10 0.10
CA LEU A 86 -3.94 -6.77 -0.06
C LEU A 86 -2.83 -5.73 -0.02
N SER A 87 -2.83 -4.79 -0.95
CA SER A 87 -1.88 -3.68 -0.97
C SER A 87 -2.56 -2.35 -0.63
N TYR A 88 -1.82 -1.25 -0.76
CA TYR A 88 -2.40 0.08 -0.70
C TYR A 88 -3.48 0.19 -1.80
N PRO A 89 -4.67 0.77 -1.54
CA PRO A 89 -4.99 1.67 -0.44
C PRO A 89 -5.56 1.00 0.82
N PHE A 90 -5.68 -0.33 0.85
CA PHE A 90 -6.38 -1.04 1.92
C PHE A 90 -5.55 -1.15 3.20
N TRP A 91 -6.20 -0.84 4.32
CA TRP A 91 -5.63 -0.96 5.67
C TRP A 91 -6.69 -1.39 6.68
N GLY A 92 -6.28 -1.59 7.93
CA GLY A 92 -7.16 -2.02 9.01
C GLY A 92 -6.76 -3.37 9.59
N PHE A 93 -7.51 -3.84 10.57
CA PHE A 93 -7.16 -5.01 11.37
C PHE A 93 -5.73 -4.93 11.92
N SER A 94 -4.76 -5.61 11.30
CA SER A 94 -3.35 -5.61 11.69
C SER A 94 -2.48 -4.62 10.91
N ARG A 95 -2.95 -4.06 9.78
CA ARG A 95 -2.20 -3.10 8.98
C ARG A 95 -2.40 -1.68 9.51
N PRO A 96 -1.32 -0.94 9.85
CA PRO A 96 -1.42 0.41 10.40
C PRO A 96 -2.12 1.40 9.47
N LEU A 97 -2.74 2.43 10.05
CA LEU A 97 -3.49 3.45 9.30
C LEU A 97 -2.63 4.23 8.30
N TYR A 98 -1.34 4.42 8.58
CA TYR A 98 -0.45 5.13 7.67
C TYR A 98 -0.09 4.30 6.43
N CYS A 99 -0.45 3.01 6.37
CA CYS A 99 -0.17 2.17 5.19
C CYS A 99 -1.33 2.16 4.17
N GLY A 100 -2.38 2.93 4.38
CA GLY A 100 -3.54 2.94 3.50
C GLY A 100 -4.34 4.23 3.59
N HIS A 101 -5.23 4.44 2.64
CA HIS A 101 -6.00 5.67 2.57
C HIS A 101 -7.24 5.59 3.49
N PRO A 102 -7.62 6.65 4.24
CA PRO A 102 -8.71 6.60 5.22
C PRO A 102 -10.04 6.06 4.71
N ALA A 103 -10.37 6.30 3.43
CA ALA A 103 -11.60 5.82 2.79
C ALA A 103 -11.64 4.29 2.55
N PHE A 104 -10.51 3.59 2.71
CA PHE A 104 -10.33 2.17 2.36
C PHE A 104 -10.07 1.30 3.60
N LYS A 105 -10.52 1.76 4.77
CA LYS A 105 -10.42 0.99 6.01
C LYS A 105 -11.28 -0.27 5.91
N LEU A 106 -10.63 -1.43 5.97
CA LEU A 106 -11.28 -2.72 6.06
C LEU A 106 -11.51 -3.11 7.52
N GLN A 107 -12.69 -3.67 7.79
CA GLN A 107 -13.02 -4.35 9.03
C GLN A 107 -13.15 -5.84 8.73
N CYS A 108 -12.32 -6.66 9.38
CA CYS A 108 -12.24 -8.10 9.15
C CYS A 108 -12.81 -8.81 10.38
N THR A 109 -13.93 -9.52 10.21
CA THR A 109 -14.55 -10.29 11.30
C THR A 109 -14.81 -11.72 10.83
N GLY A 110 -14.10 -12.69 11.40
CA GLY A 110 -14.14 -14.08 10.94
C GLY A 110 -13.72 -14.17 9.47
N GLU A 111 -14.62 -14.65 8.63
CA GLU A 111 -14.41 -14.85 7.18
C GLU A 111 -14.91 -13.68 6.33
N VAL A 112 -15.41 -12.60 6.93
CA VAL A 112 -16.00 -11.47 6.21
C VAL A 112 -15.12 -10.22 6.35
N ALA A 113 -14.75 -9.64 5.20
CA ALA A 113 -14.17 -8.32 5.10
C ALA A 113 -15.28 -7.31 4.74
N THR A 114 -15.29 -6.16 5.42
CA THR A 114 -16.26 -5.08 5.15
C THR A 114 -15.57 -3.74 5.03
N VAL A 115 -16.13 -2.86 4.21
CA VAL A 115 -15.73 -1.46 4.03
C VAL A 115 -16.95 -0.57 4.20
N THR A 116 -16.77 0.61 4.77
CA THR A 116 -17.84 1.60 4.93
C THR A 116 -17.67 2.70 3.89
N ILE A 117 -18.67 2.88 3.03
CA ILE A 117 -18.68 3.90 1.97
C ILE A 117 -19.98 4.69 2.13
N MET A 118 -19.91 6.03 2.18
CA MET A 118 -21.08 6.90 2.34
C MET A 118 -22.01 6.52 3.51
N SER A 119 -21.45 6.02 4.61
CA SER A 119 -22.16 5.51 5.80
C SER A 119 -22.91 4.17 5.63
N GLU A 120 -22.74 3.51 4.49
CA GLU A 120 -23.26 2.16 4.25
C GLU A 120 -22.14 1.12 4.33
N ASN A 121 -22.47 -0.06 4.86
CA ASN A 121 -21.51 -1.14 5.01
C ASN A 121 -21.59 -2.09 3.81
N TYR A 122 -20.46 -2.33 3.18
CA TYR A 122 -20.32 -3.25 2.06
C TYR A 122 -19.42 -4.41 2.46
N ARG A 123 -19.83 -5.63 2.11
CA ARG A 123 -18.94 -6.79 2.10
C ARG A 123 -18.04 -6.68 0.87
N VAL A 124 -16.77 -6.95 1.08
CA VAL A 124 -15.77 -7.02 0.01
C VAL A 124 -15.68 -8.48 -0.45
N LEU A 125 -16.08 -8.72 -1.69
CA LEU A 125 -16.08 -10.05 -2.29
C LEU A 125 -14.74 -10.37 -2.94
N GLU A 126 -14.18 -9.39 -3.66
CA GLU A 126 -12.96 -9.54 -4.44
C GLU A 126 -12.24 -8.20 -4.53
N VAL A 127 -10.91 -8.27 -4.60
CA VAL A 127 -10.02 -7.12 -4.83
C VAL A 127 -9.08 -7.49 -5.96
N ASN A 128 -9.07 -6.69 -7.01
CA ASN A 128 -8.15 -6.79 -8.13
C ASN A 128 -7.30 -5.52 -8.16
N ASP A 129 -6.09 -5.61 -7.61
CA ASP A 129 -5.16 -4.49 -7.51
C ASP A 129 -4.68 -4.01 -8.88
N SER A 130 -4.56 -4.90 -9.87
CA SER A 130 -4.04 -4.57 -11.22
C SER A 130 -4.98 -3.63 -11.98
N ASP A 131 -6.29 -3.82 -11.83
CA ASP A 131 -7.30 -3.00 -12.49
C ASP A 131 -7.82 -1.88 -11.57
N HIS A 132 -7.31 -1.81 -10.34
CA HIS A 132 -7.84 -0.96 -9.27
C HIS A 132 -9.35 -1.14 -9.05
N ARG A 133 -9.79 -2.41 -9.01
CA ARG A 133 -11.22 -2.79 -8.95
C ARG A 133 -11.56 -3.63 -7.74
N ILE A 134 -12.60 -3.22 -7.03
CA ILE A 134 -13.15 -3.91 -5.86
C ILE A 134 -14.58 -4.35 -6.15
N LYS A 135 -14.89 -5.62 -5.87
CA LYS A 135 -16.23 -6.17 -6.00
C LYS A 135 -16.94 -6.11 -4.66
N LEU A 136 -18.08 -5.41 -4.63
CA LEU A 136 -18.80 -5.08 -3.41
C LEU A 136 -20.24 -5.57 -3.46
N VAL A 137 -20.77 -5.89 -2.28
CA VAL A 137 -22.19 -6.11 -2.06
C VAL A 137 -22.60 -5.45 -0.75
N ARG A 138 -23.73 -4.74 -0.75
CA ARG A 138 -24.20 -4.10 0.47
C ARG A 138 -24.59 -5.16 1.49
N THR A 139 -24.15 -4.99 2.73
CA THR A 139 -24.12 -6.07 3.73
C THR A 139 -25.50 -6.66 4.01
N ASP A 140 -26.55 -5.85 3.97
CA ASP A 140 -27.94 -6.26 4.23
C ASP A 140 -28.66 -6.88 3.03
N TYR A 141 -28.03 -6.90 1.86
CA TYR A 141 -28.48 -7.63 0.66
C TYR A 141 -27.75 -8.96 0.41
N TRP A 142 -26.74 -9.26 1.24
CA TRP A 142 -26.08 -10.56 1.17
C TRP A 142 -27.00 -11.67 1.66
N ASN A 143 -27.28 -12.66 0.80
CA ASN A 143 -28.17 -13.77 1.10
C ASN A 143 -29.61 -13.35 1.45
N ASN A 144 -30.03 -12.16 1.01
CA ASN A 144 -31.31 -11.58 1.36
C ASN A 144 -31.78 -10.55 0.33
N THR A 145 -33.07 -10.54 0.00
CA THR A 145 -33.71 -9.53 -0.87
C THR A 145 -34.33 -8.37 -0.06
N CYS A 146 -34.38 -8.51 1.26
CA CYS A 146 -34.89 -7.52 2.20
C CYS A 146 -33.78 -6.77 2.95
N PRO A 147 -33.42 -5.56 2.53
CA PRO A 147 -32.48 -4.78 3.29
C PRO A 147 -33.07 -4.35 4.65
N THR A 148 -32.19 -3.96 5.55
CA THR A 148 -32.59 -3.32 6.82
C THR A 148 -33.13 -1.90 6.61
N SER A 149 -32.71 -1.25 5.53
CA SER A 149 -33.07 0.11 5.17
C SER A 149 -33.28 0.25 3.66
N LEU A 150 -34.41 0.82 3.25
CA LEU A 150 -34.77 1.07 1.85
C LEU A 150 -34.09 2.34 1.31
N ARG A 151 -32.75 2.38 1.37
CA ARG A 151 -31.94 3.46 0.79
C ARG A 151 -31.34 3.02 -0.53
N THR A 152 -31.32 3.91 -1.51
CA THR A 152 -30.60 3.72 -2.77
C THR A 152 -29.11 3.59 -2.53
N PHE A 153 -28.45 2.77 -3.33
CA PHE A 153 -27.01 2.59 -3.27
C PHE A 153 -26.31 3.86 -3.75
N THR A 154 -25.28 4.28 -3.03
CA THR A 154 -24.51 5.47 -3.38
C THR A 154 -23.05 5.21 -3.08
N ILE A 155 -22.28 4.97 -4.13
CA ILE A 155 -20.82 4.83 -4.06
C ILE A 155 -20.10 6.16 -4.28
N GLY A 156 -20.72 7.08 -5.03
CA GLY A 156 -20.11 8.33 -5.48
C GLY A 156 -19.40 9.11 -4.38
N CYS A 157 -18.06 9.09 -4.45
CA CYS A 157 -17.09 9.77 -3.61
C CYS A 157 -15.89 10.16 -4.48
N THR A 158 -14.96 10.96 -3.96
CA THR A 158 -13.70 11.29 -4.65
C THR A 158 -12.79 10.09 -4.92
N PHE A 159 -13.06 8.92 -4.35
CA PHE A 159 -12.16 7.75 -4.37
C PHE A 159 -12.76 6.50 -4.99
N PHE A 160 -14.05 6.52 -5.34
CA PHE A 160 -14.77 5.34 -5.82
C PHE A 160 -15.72 5.72 -6.95
N ASP A 161 -15.63 4.99 -8.05
CA ASP A 161 -16.50 5.11 -9.21
C ASP A 161 -17.14 3.76 -9.54
N TYR A 162 -18.36 3.78 -10.08
CA TYR A 162 -19.00 2.56 -10.53
C TYR A 162 -18.22 1.96 -11.69
N GLY A 163 -18.04 0.63 -11.67
CA GLY A 163 -17.44 -0.06 -12.79
C GLY A 163 -18.27 0.09 -14.06
N SER A 164 -17.59 0.16 -15.20
CA SER A 164 -18.24 0.24 -16.53
C SER A 164 -19.11 -0.98 -16.87
N ASP A 165 -18.88 -2.11 -16.19
CA ASP A 165 -19.61 -3.38 -16.24
C ASP A 165 -20.77 -3.46 -15.23
N SER A 166 -21.26 -2.32 -14.75
CA SER A 166 -22.37 -2.26 -13.80
C SER A 166 -23.64 -1.69 -14.43
N ARG A 167 -24.79 -2.28 -14.09
CA ARG A 167 -26.13 -1.84 -14.50
C ARG A 167 -27.03 -1.65 -13.31
N ASN A 168 -28.00 -0.75 -13.44
CA ASN A 168 -28.93 -0.39 -12.37
C ASN A 168 -30.15 -1.32 -12.35
N LEU A 169 -30.26 -2.13 -11.32
CA LEU A 169 -31.47 -2.87 -10.99
C LEU A 169 -32.37 -2.03 -10.08
N ASN A 170 -33.65 -1.91 -10.42
CA ASN A 170 -34.62 -1.18 -9.61
C ASN A 170 -35.47 -2.16 -8.80
N LEU A 171 -35.41 -2.06 -7.48
CA LEU A 171 -36.21 -2.81 -6.53
C LEU A 171 -37.33 -1.93 -5.97
N TYR A 172 -38.57 -2.33 -6.20
CA TYR A 172 -39.77 -1.63 -5.76
C TYR A 172 -40.40 -2.38 -4.58
N TYR A 173 -40.71 -1.64 -3.53
CA TYR A 173 -41.23 -2.18 -2.27
C TYR A 173 -42.58 -1.57 -1.91
N ASP A 174 -43.41 -2.36 -1.22
CA ASP A 174 -44.73 -1.93 -0.72
C ASP A 174 -45.63 -1.37 -1.83
N CYS A 175 -45.84 -2.20 -2.85
CA CYS A 175 -46.65 -1.85 -4.00
C CYS A 175 -48.11 -2.29 -3.80
N SER A 176 -49.02 -1.38 -4.14
CA SER A 176 -50.44 -1.71 -4.24
C SER A 176 -50.68 -2.56 -5.48
N SER A 177 -51.45 -3.65 -5.36
CA SER A 177 -51.86 -4.45 -6.53
C SER A 177 -53.17 -3.90 -7.10
N PRO A 178 -53.19 -3.36 -8.33
CA PRO A 178 -54.44 -2.95 -8.96
C PRO A 178 -55.25 -4.20 -9.33
N SER A 179 -56.49 -4.29 -8.83
CA SER A 179 -57.35 -5.48 -8.95
C SER A 179 -57.79 -5.83 -10.38
N PHE A 180 -57.50 -4.96 -11.35
CA PHE A 180 -58.01 -5.01 -12.72
C PHE A 180 -56.97 -5.46 -13.76
N LEU A 181 -55.71 -5.69 -13.36
CA LEU A 181 -54.64 -6.08 -14.28
C LEU A 181 -54.52 -7.61 -14.38
N GLN A 182 -54.21 -8.10 -15.59
CA GLN A 182 -53.95 -9.52 -15.82
C GLN A 182 -52.62 -9.94 -15.18
N PRO A 183 -52.49 -11.20 -14.70
CA PRO A 183 -51.28 -11.71 -14.05
C PRO A 183 -50.00 -11.54 -14.90
N ASP A 184 -50.11 -11.73 -16.22
CA ASP A 184 -48.98 -11.67 -17.16
C ASP A 184 -48.52 -10.23 -17.45
N SER A 185 -49.25 -9.23 -16.94
CA SER A 185 -48.90 -7.80 -17.07
C SER A 185 -48.10 -7.27 -15.88
N PHE A 186 -47.84 -8.10 -14.86
CA PHE A 186 -47.09 -7.68 -13.68
C PHE A 186 -45.59 -7.90 -13.89
N PRO A 187 -44.74 -6.96 -13.43
CA PRO A 187 -43.32 -7.20 -13.35
C PRO A 187 -42.98 -8.42 -12.47
N PRO A 188 -41.77 -8.97 -12.62
CA PRO A 188 -41.26 -10.03 -11.77
C PRO A 188 -41.39 -9.67 -10.28
N LYS A 189 -42.05 -10.53 -9.51
CA LYS A 189 -42.26 -10.35 -8.07
C LYS A 189 -41.13 -10.96 -7.25
N PHE A 190 -40.85 -10.38 -6.09
CA PHE A 190 -39.98 -10.98 -5.09
C PHE A 190 -40.55 -10.85 -3.68
N ASN A 191 -40.18 -11.81 -2.83
CA ASN A 191 -40.64 -11.81 -1.46
C ASN A 191 -39.78 -10.86 -0.63
N CYS A 192 -40.45 -9.88 -0.02
CA CYS A 192 -39.87 -9.12 1.05
C CYS A 192 -40.93 -8.62 2.05
N SER A 193 -40.63 -8.77 3.33
CA SER A 193 -41.50 -8.33 4.43
C SER A 193 -40.75 -7.34 5.31
N VAL A 194 -41.07 -6.06 5.19
CA VAL A 194 -40.64 -5.03 6.15
C VAL A 194 -41.65 -5.05 7.30
N ASN A 195 -41.18 -5.18 8.54
CA ASN A 195 -42.01 -5.24 9.76
C ASN A 195 -43.08 -6.36 9.76
N GLY A 196 -42.81 -7.49 9.09
CA GLY A 196 -43.69 -8.67 9.14
C GLY A 196 -44.99 -8.58 8.33
N THR A 197 -45.18 -7.52 7.54
CA THR A 197 -46.33 -7.41 6.62
C THR A 197 -45.91 -7.87 5.23
N GLN A 198 -46.65 -8.81 4.65
CA GLN A 198 -46.39 -9.28 3.29
C GLN A 198 -46.84 -8.20 2.29
N MET A 199 -45.90 -7.77 1.46
CA MET A 199 -46.10 -6.70 0.49
C MET A 199 -45.84 -7.21 -0.92
N ASN A 200 -46.47 -6.59 -1.92
CA ASN A 200 -46.06 -6.83 -3.30
C ASN A 200 -44.78 -6.05 -3.55
N ASN A 201 -43.73 -6.73 -3.97
CA ASN A 201 -42.47 -6.12 -4.34
C ASN A 201 -42.09 -6.61 -5.72
N TYR A 202 -41.51 -5.72 -6.51
CA TYR A 202 -41.20 -5.95 -7.92
C TYR A 202 -39.77 -5.56 -8.21
N PHE A 203 -39.13 -6.25 -9.14
CA PHE A 203 -37.84 -5.84 -9.65
C PHE A 203 -37.88 -5.69 -11.16
N VAL A 204 -37.17 -4.68 -11.65
CA VAL A 204 -37.02 -4.40 -13.07
C VAL A 204 -35.63 -3.87 -13.34
N ASP A 205 -35.01 -4.43 -14.36
CA ASP A 205 -33.81 -3.87 -14.96
C ASP A 205 -34.14 -2.60 -15.77
N GLU A 206 -33.15 -1.74 -15.99
CA GLU A 206 -33.29 -0.49 -16.75
C GLU A 206 -33.79 -0.69 -18.19
N SER A 207 -33.37 -1.75 -18.89
CA SER A 207 -33.87 -2.08 -20.23
C SER A 207 -35.35 -2.46 -20.22
N MET A 208 -35.80 -3.12 -19.15
CA MET A 208 -37.22 -3.44 -18.96
C MET A 208 -38.06 -2.18 -18.74
N LEU A 209 -37.50 -1.16 -18.07
CA LEU A 209 -38.18 0.12 -17.86
C LEU A 209 -38.40 0.87 -19.18
N ALA A 210 -37.39 0.91 -20.06
CA ALA A 210 -37.52 1.52 -21.38
C ALA A 210 -38.65 0.88 -22.22
N ASN A 211 -38.83 -0.43 -22.09
CA ASN A 211 -39.95 -1.14 -22.70
C ASN A 211 -41.27 -0.93 -21.94
N ALA A 212 -41.21 -0.81 -20.60
CA ALA A 212 -42.38 -0.64 -19.74
C ALA A 212 -43.04 0.75 -19.87
N GLU A 213 -42.32 1.80 -20.23
CA GLU A 213 -42.88 3.13 -20.52
C GLU A 213 -43.90 3.10 -21.67
N THR A 214 -43.84 2.07 -22.52
CA THR A 214 -44.83 1.85 -23.59
C THR A 214 -46.10 1.12 -23.12
N SER A 215 -46.07 0.52 -21.92
CA SER A 215 -47.19 -0.18 -21.31
C SER A 215 -47.75 0.60 -20.12
N VAL A 216 -48.90 1.25 -20.32
CA VAL A 216 -49.58 2.07 -19.29
C VAL A 216 -49.72 1.32 -17.95
N SER A 217 -49.99 0.01 -18.01
CA SER A 217 -50.18 -0.85 -16.84
C SER A 217 -48.93 -1.01 -15.95
N ILE A 218 -47.72 -1.11 -16.51
CA ILE A 218 -46.50 -1.33 -15.70
C ILE A 218 -46.10 -0.05 -14.97
N SER A 219 -46.17 1.10 -15.66
CA SER A 219 -45.90 2.40 -15.04
C SER A 219 -46.84 2.68 -13.86
N GLU A 220 -48.13 2.34 -13.98
CA GLU A 220 -49.10 2.45 -12.88
C GLU A 220 -48.75 1.54 -11.70
N ILE A 221 -48.35 0.28 -11.94
CA ILE A 221 -47.93 -0.65 -10.87
C ILE A 221 -46.72 -0.10 -10.12
N LEU A 222 -45.67 0.30 -10.86
CA LEU A 222 -44.41 0.77 -10.28
C LEU A 222 -44.59 2.13 -9.57
N GLY A 223 -45.45 3.00 -10.11
CA GLY A 223 -45.81 4.29 -9.51
C GLY A 223 -46.64 4.17 -8.22
N ALA A 224 -47.31 3.03 -8.01
CA ALA A 224 -48.09 2.76 -6.80
C ALA A 224 -47.25 2.18 -5.64
N CYS A 225 -45.94 2.03 -5.82
CA CYS A 225 -45.01 1.56 -4.81
C CYS A 225 -44.56 2.67 -3.88
N LYS A 226 -44.48 2.41 -2.57
CA LYS A 226 -44.04 3.43 -1.60
C LYS A 226 -42.55 3.72 -1.64
N SER A 227 -41.74 2.79 -2.15
CA SER A 227 -40.28 2.94 -2.16
C SER A 227 -39.66 2.26 -3.37
N ARG A 228 -38.61 2.90 -3.89
CA ARG A 228 -37.75 2.39 -4.95
C ARG A 228 -36.31 2.47 -4.48
N VAL A 229 -35.59 1.35 -4.56
CA VAL A 229 -34.16 1.25 -4.28
C VAL A 229 -33.46 0.90 -5.58
N VAL A 230 -32.48 1.70 -5.97
CA VAL A 230 -31.60 1.38 -7.11
C VAL A 230 -30.38 0.64 -6.58
N VAL A 231 -30.14 -0.55 -7.13
CA VAL A 231 -29.04 -1.44 -6.76
C VAL A 231 -28.16 -1.67 -7.99
N PRO A 232 -26.87 -1.32 -7.95
CA PRO A 232 -25.95 -1.73 -9.00
C PRO A 232 -25.73 -3.24 -8.92
N ILE A 233 -25.77 -3.89 -10.07
CA ILE A 233 -25.41 -5.29 -10.29
C ILE A 233 -24.44 -5.38 -11.47
N LEU A 234 -23.75 -6.50 -11.63
CA LEU A 234 -22.97 -6.75 -12.83
C LEU A 234 -23.87 -6.81 -14.07
N GLU A 235 -23.38 -6.30 -15.19
CA GLU A 235 -24.07 -6.34 -16.49
C GLU A 235 -24.45 -7.77 -16.88
N SER A 236 -23.56 -8.74 -16.67
CA SER A 236 -23.83 -10.16 -16.92
C SER A 236 -25.01 -10.71 -16.09
N GLU A 237 -25.23 -10.18 -14.89
CA GLU A 237 -26.37 -10.58 -14.05
C GLU A 237 -27.67 -9.92 -14.52
N ALA A 238 -27.58 -8.68 -15.01
CA ALA A 238 -28.73 -7.99 -15.61
C ALA A 238 -29.23 -8.75 -16.86
N GLU A 239 -28.32 -9.20 -17.74
CA GLU A 239 -28.65 -10.01 -18.92
C GLU A 239 -29.37 -11.33 -18.56
N VAL A 240 -28.96 -11.98 -17.46
CA VAL A 240 -29.64 -13.17 -16.94
C VAL A 240 -31.05 -12.83 -16.46
N LEU A 241 -31.24 -11.70 -15.76
CA LEU A 241 -32.57 -11.27 -15.30
C LEU A 241 -33.48 -10.85 -16.45
N GLU A 242 -32.95 -10.31 -17.55
CA GLU A 242 -33.71 -9.99 -18.77
C GLU A 242 -34.34 -11.24 -19.41
N THR A 243 -33.64 -12.37 -19.38
CA THR A 243 -34.11 -13.62 -20.00
C THR A 243 -34.84 -14.54 -19.02
N ASN A 244 -34.53 -14.48 -17.72
CA ASN A 244 -35.05 -15.38 -16.71
C ASN A 244 -35.19 -14.68 -15.34
N SER A 245 -36.28 -13.92 -15.17
CA SER A 245 -36.53 -13.10 -13.99
C SER A 245 -37.12 -13.87 -12.81
N THR A 246 -36.39 -14.85 -12.28
CA THR A 246 -36.78 -15.60 -11.06
C THR A 246 -36.26 -14.94 -9.78
N VAL A 247 -36.84 -15.31 -8.63
CA VAL A 247 -36.37 -14.85 -7.31
C VAL A 247 -34.97 -15.39 -7.01
N GLU A 248 -34.67 -16.61 -7.48
CA GLU A 248 -33.36 -17.23 -7.35
C GLU A 248 -32.28 -16.45 -8.10
N ASN A 249 -32.57 -16.05 -9.35
CA ASN A 249 -31.63 -15.25 -10.14
C ASN A 249 -31.50 -13.83 -9.58
N LEU A 250 -32.59 -13.23 -9.08
CA LEU A 250 -32.51 -11.95 -8.38
C LEU A 250 -31.56 -12.02 -7.18
N LYS A 251 -31.70 -13.07 -6.37
CA LYS A 251 -30.83 -13.28 -5.21
C LYS A 251 -29.38 -13.48 -5.63
N ALA A 252 -29.13 -14.28 -6.67
CA ALA A 252 -27.79 -14.49 -7.21
C ALA A 252 -27.17 -13.17 -7.71
N ALA A 253 -27.92 -12.36 -8.46
CA ALA A 253 -27.47 -11.05 -8.94
C ALA A 253 -27.08 -10.12 -7.79
N LEU A 254 -27.89 -10.06 -6.73
CA LEU A 254 -27.61 -9.26 -5.54
C LEU A 254 -26.40 -9.78 -4.76
N GLU A 255 -26.26 -11.11 -4.62
CA GLU A 255 -25.12 -11.75 -3.94
C GLU A 255 -23.82 -11.58 -4.71
N ASN A 256 -23.86 -11.65 -6.04
CA ASN A 256 -22.70 -11.36 -6.88
C ASN A 256 -22.29 -9.89 -6.82
N GLY A 257 -23.19 -8.99 -6.40
CA GLY A 257 -22.84 -7.59 -6.17
C GLY A 257 -22.42 -6.90 -7.47
N PHE A 258 -21.47 -5.99 -7.36
CA PHE A 258 -21.07 -5.12 -8.47
C PHE A 258 -19.61 -4.65 -8.33
N GLY A 259 -19.01 -4.30 -9.47
CA GLY A 259 -17.65 -3.77 -9.53
C GLY A 259 -17.61 -2.27 -9.25
N VAL A 260 -16.58 -1.85 -8.53
CA VAL A 260 -16.24 -0.45 -8.24
C VAL A 260 -14.78 -0.24 -8.56
N GLU A 261 -14.48 0.80 -9.31
CA GLU A 261 -13.11 1.28 -9.54
C GLU A 261 -12.72 2.22 -8.41
N TRP A 262 -11.46 2.17 -7.99
CA TRP A 262 -10.94 3.07 -6.98
C TRP A 262 -9.81 3.94 -7.51
N GLU A 263 -9.77 5.18 -7.03
CA GLU A 263 -8.65 6.09 -7.23
C GLU A 263 -8.14 6.56 -5.88
N ALA A 264 -6.87 6.26 -5.58
CA ALA A 264 -6.25 6.59 -4.30
C ALA A 264 -4.84 7.16 -4.49
N ASN A 265 -4.62 7.97 -5.53
CA ASN A 265 -3.29 8.32 -6.05
C ASN A 265 -2.56 7.09 -6.57
N ASN A 266 -3.24 6.29 -7.38
CA ASN A 266 -2.70 5.04 -7.91
C ASN A 266 -1.40 5.30 -8.71
N SER A 267 -1.38 6.33 -9.55
CA SER A 267 -0.17 6.70 -10.30
C SER A 267 1.01 7.13 -9.42
N LEU A 268 0.77 7.86 -8.32
CA LEU A 268 1.83 8.17 -7.36
C LEU A 268 2.31 6.92 -6.61
N CYS A 269 1.39 5.98 -6.36
CA CYS A 269 1.74 4.70 -5.78
C CYS A 269 2.65 3.88 -6.71
N ASP A 270 2.38 3.86 -8.01
CA ASP A 270 3.24 3.22 -8.99
C ASP A 270 4.64 3.85 -9.01
N GLU A 271 4.73 5.18 -9.02
CA GLU A 271 6.01 5.90 -8.92
C GLU A 271 6.78 5.53 -7.65
N CYS A 272 6.09 5.52 -6.51
CA CYS A 272 6.67 5.12 -5.22
C CYS A 272 7.23 3.70 -5.27
N GLN A 273 6.44 2.74 -5.76
CA GLN A 273 6.84 1.35 -5.88
C GLN A 273 8.03 1.18 -6.83
N ASN A 274 8.02 1.89 -7.97
CA ASN A 274 9.12 1.89 -8.94
C ASN A 274 10.42 2.45 -8.35
N SER A 275 10.33 3.38 -7.39
CA SER A 275 11.48 3.90 -6.64
C SER A 275 11.92 3.00 -5.47
N GLY A 276 11.24 1.86 -5.24
CA GLY A 276 11.54 0.89 -4.19
C GLY A 276 10.88 1.17 -2.84
N GLY A 277 9.86 2.03 -2.81
CA GLY A 277 9.08 2.38 -1.63
C GLY A 277 7.75 1.62 -1.50
N HIS A 278 7.02 1.93 -0.43
CA HIS A 278 5.69 1.42 -0.16
C HIS A 278 4.71 2.58 0.03
N CYS A 279 3.61 2.52 -0.71
CA CYS A 279 2.57 3.54 -0.68
C CYS A 279 1.86 3.56 0.68
N GLY A 280 1.43 4.74 1.07
CA GLY A 280 0.76 4.98 2.34
C GLY A 280 0.17 6.38 2.40
N TYR A 281 -0.06 6.82 3.63
CA TYR A 281 -0.79 8.02 3.95
C TYR A 281 -0.16 8.68 5.17
N ASP A 282 0.06 9.98 5.10
CA ASP A 282 0.48 10.77 6.25
C ASP A 282 -0.77 11.30 6.99
N PRO A 283 -1.10 10.80 8.19
CA PRO A 283 -2.27 11.23 8.93
C PRO A 283 -2.17 12.66 9.46
N ILE A 284 -0.98 13.28 9.45
CA ILE A 284 -0.76 14.64 9.93
C ILE A 284 -1.10 15.64 8.82
N SER A 285 -0.50 15.47 7.64
CA SER A 285 -0.78 16.33 6.47
C SER A 285 -2.09 15.96 5.76
N SER A 286 -2.60 14.75 6.01
CA SER A 286 -3.75 14.18 5.30
C SER A 286 -3.49 13.92 3.82
N GLU A 287 -2.24 13.62 3.45
CA GLU A 287 -1.79 13.45 2.06
C GLU A 287 -1.21 12.05 1.82
N PHE A 288 -1.04 11.71 0.53
CA PHE A 288 -0.31 10.51 0.11
C PHE A 288 1.14 10.55 0.61
N ALA A 289 1.67 9.38 0.98
CA ALA A 289 3.05 9.21 1.38
C ALA A 289 3.69 8.01 0.70
N CYS A 290 4.93 8.17 0.28
CA CYS A 290 5.81 7.09 -0.12
C CYS A 290 6.77 6.76 1.03
N HIS A 291 6.55 5.62 1.68
CA HIS A 291 7.41 5.14 2.75
C HIS A 291 8.63 4.42 2.17
N CYS A 292 9.82 4.89 2.50
CA CYS A 292 11.10 4.40 2.01
C CYS A 292 11.99 3.98 3.17
N ARG A 293 13.05 3.22 2.91
CA ARG A 293 14.00 2.78 3.94
C ARG A 293 14.54 3.92 4.80
N GLY A 294 14.79 5.09 4.20
CA GLY A 294 15.32 6.28 4.88
C GLY A 294 14.28 7.26 5.43
N GLY A 295 12.98 6.93 5.36
CA GLY A 295 11.89 7.80 5.81
C GLY A 295 10.74 7.90 4.80
N SER A 296 9.80 8.81 5.07
CA SER A 296 8.62 9.01 4.22
C SER A 296 8.76 10.28 3.36
N PHE A 297 8.34 10.20 2.11
CA PHE A 297 8.43 11.27 1.12
C PHE A 297 7.10 11.47 0.37
N PRO A 298 6.88 12.58 -0.33
CA PRO A 298 5.60 12.84 -0.99
C PRO A 298 5.25 11.92 -2.17
N SER A 299 6.22 11.36 -2.90
CA SER A 299 5.91 10.54 -4.09
C SER A 299 6.91 9.42 -4.36
N THR A 300 8.21 9.68 -4.27
CA THR A 300 9.26 8.70 -4.58
C THR A 300 10.35 8.67 -3.51
N CYS A 301 11.04 7.54 -3.42
CA CYS A 301 12.25 7.41 -2.63
C CYS A 301 13.39 8.17 -3.30
N LYS A 302 14.13 8.93 -2.50
CA LYS A 302 15.40 9.50 -2.95
C LYS A 302 16.36 8.34 -3.25
N SER A 303 16.79 8.23 -4.51
CA SER A 303 17.95 7.41 -4.87
C SER A 303 19.12 7.88 -4.01
N GLY A 304 19.69 6.98 -3.20
CA GLY A 304 20.61 7.33 -2.12
C GLY A 304 21.70 8.34 -2.50
N GLU A 305 21.84 9.36 -1.66
CA GLU A 305 23.11 10.08 -1.44
C GLU A 305 23.98 9.27 -0.46
#